data_AF-R5S6G0-F1
#
_entry.id   AF-R5S6G0-F1
#
_cell.length_a   1.000
_cell.length_b   1.000
_cell.length_c   1.000
_cell.angle_alpha   90.00
_cell.angle_beta   90.00
_cell.angle_gamma   90.00
#
_symmetry.space_group_name_H-M   'P 1'
#
loop_
_entity.id
_entity.type
_entity.pdbx_description
1 polymer ?
#
loop_
_entity_poly.entity_id
_entity_poly.type
_entity_poly.pdbx_seq_one_letter_code
_entity_poly.pdbx_strand_id
1 'polypeptide(L)'
;MKDNYFSTIEEFKTTLPAKKLMGLAIKELFPNKNNWFGFVLSAFLGTVVAIIIGFSAETVVLLVGALNTLIGVQLGIFGCIFAVYSIILAFLSDSYMKKLAEIPITNKAKKSMLTQSTTYYESVLFLYFINIGLTGISLILCNCLPSDFRLTTNWLFDCLFATALMILYFTFSFRVFYEVKSTIYNTIVLFRASIAYKFIDFSIDKSDEK
;
A
#
# COMPACT_ATOMS: atom_id res chain seq x y z
N MET A 1 34.57 9.73 3.09
CA MET A 1 33.63 10.53 2.27
C MET A 1 33.33 9.89 0.91
N LYS A 2 34.31 9.49 0.07
CA LYS A 2 34.05 8.85 -1.23
C LYS A 2 33.25 7.53 -1.16
N ASP A 3 33.46 6.70 -0.15
CA ASP A 3 32.90 5.33 -0.10
C ASP A 3 31.39 5.27 0.14
N ASN A 4 30.80 6.24 0.86
CA ASN A 4 29.36 6.25 1.14
C ASN A 4 28.52 6.56 -0.11
N TYR A 5 28.99 7.47 -0.97
CA TYR A 5 28.32 7.81 -2.22
C TYR A 5 28.31 6.63 -3.20
N PHE A 6 29.42 5.90 -3.35
CA PHE A 6 29.48 4.71 -4.20
C PHE A 6 28.56 3.60 -3.69
N SER A 7 28.51 3.37 -2.38
CA SER A 7 27.59 2.36 -1.81
C SER A 7 26.11 2.71 -2.02
N THR A 8 25.76 4.00 -1.95
CA THR A 8 24.39 4.49 -2.20
C THR A 8 24.04 4.39 -3.69
N ILE A 9 24.98 4.72 -4.58
CA ILE A 9 24.85 4.56 -6.04
C ILE A 9 24.65 3.09 -6.41
N GLU A 10 25.38 2.18 -5.78
CA GLU A 10 25.26 0.75 -6.01
C GLU A 10 23.91 0.20 -5.48
N GLU A 11 23.42 0.74 -4.36
CA GLU A 11 22.09 0.42 -3.81
C GLU A 11 20.93 0.88 -4.72
N PHE A 12 21.01 2.09 -5.28
CA PHE A 12 20.01 2.59 -6.25
C PHE A 12 20.14 1.95 -7.64
N LYS A 13 21.32 1.45 -8.02
CA LYS A 13 21.51 0.65 -9.23
C LYS A 13 20.89 -0.73 -9.11
N THR A 14 20.82 -1.29 -7.89
CA THR A 14 20.11 -2.55 -7.64
C THR A 14 18.62 -2.32 -7.53
N THR A 15 17.91 -2.38 -8.66
CA THR A 15 16.44 -2.38 -8.64
C THR A 15 15.93 -3.63 -7.94
N LEU A 16 15.08 -3.45 -6.93
CA LEU A 16 14.36 -4.57 -6.34
C LEU A 16 13.34 -5.06 -7.39
N PRO A 17 13.37 -6.35 -7.77
CA PRO A 17 12.40 -6.88 -8.72
C PRO A 17 11.00 -6.72 -8.14
N ALA A 18 10.03 -6.38 -8.99
CA ALA A 18 8.63 -6.14 -8.60
C ALA A 18 8.08 -7.24 -7.67
N LYS A 19 8.41 -8.51 -7.95
CA LYS A 19 8.02 -9.66 -7.11
C LYS A 19 8.48 -9.56 -5.65
N LYS A 20 9.67 -9.01 -5.38
CA LYS A 20 10.17 -8.80 -4.02
C LYS A 20 9.44 -7.64 -3.34
N LEU A 21 9.16 -6.55 -4.06
CA LEU A 21 8.38 -5.42 -3.54
C LEU A 21 6.96 -5.85 -3.16
N MET A 22 6.30 -6.61 -4.05
CA MET A 22 4.99 -7.19 -3.79
C MET A 22 5.00 -8.13 -2.58
N GLY A 23 6.04 -8.97 -2.44
CA GLY A 23 6.19 -9.85 -1.28
C GLY A 23 6.40 -9.11 0.04
N LEU A 24 7.14 -8.00 0.03
CA LEU A 24 7.31 -7.14 1.21
C LEU A 24 6.00 -6.46 1.59
N ALA A 25 5.27 -5.92 0.61
CA ALA A 25 3.98 -5.29 0.83
C ALA A 25 2.93 -6.25 1.40
N ILE A 26 2.85 -7.46 0.84
CA ILE A 26 1.95 -8.52 1.34
C ILE A 26 2.35 -8.91 2.77
N LYS A 27 3.66 -9.02 3.05
CA LYS A 27 4.15 -9.34 4.40
C LYS A 27 3.76 -8.26 5.42
N GLU A 28 3.70 -7.00 5.00
CA GLU A 28 3.28 -5.88 5.85
C GLU A 28 1.79 -5.96 6.22
N LEU A 29 0.96 -6.58 5.38
CA LEU A 29 -0.44 -6.83 5.68
C LEU A 29 -0.66 -7.93 6.73
N PHE A 30 0.27 -8.89 6.87
CA PHE A 30 0.13 -9.97 7.85
C PHE A 30 0.15 -9.44 9.29
N PRO A 31 -0.57 -10.10 10.22
CA PRO A 31 -0.66 -9.68 11.60
C PRO A 31 0.73 -9.65 12.26
N ASN A 32 1.15 -8.45 12.63
CA ASN A 32 2.26 -8.21 13.54
C ASN A 32 1.70 -7.61 14.84
N LYS A 33 2.43 -7.67 15.96
CA LYS A 33 1.96 -7.17 17.27
C LYS A 33 1.45 -5.72 17.22
N ASN A 34 2.00 -4.91 16.32
CA ASN A 34 1.58 -3.51 16.10
C ASN A 34 0.34 -3.34 15.19
N ASN A 35 0.01 -4.34 14.36
CA ASN A 35 -1.03 -4.23 13.33
C ASN A 35 -2.16 -5.27 13.48
N TRP A 36 -2.24 -5.92 14.66
CA TRP A 36 -3.27 -6.91 14.99
C TRP A 36 -4.67 -6.32 14.96
N PHE A 37 -4.85 -5.12 15.53
CA PHE A 37 -6.14 -4.44 15.56
C PHE A 37 -6.68 -4.19 14.14
N GLY A 38 -5.83 -3.71 13.23
CA GLY A 38 -6.22 -3.50 11.84
C GLY A 38 -6.59 -4.80 11.12
N PHE A 39 -5.92 -5.91 11.44
CA PHE A 39 -6.22 -7.21 10.86
C PHE A 39 -7.60 -7.71 11.32
N VAL A 40 -7.84 -7.71 12.64
CA VAL A 40 -9.12 -8.14 13.22
C VAL A 40 -10.27 -7.26 12.74
N LEU A 41 -10.09 -5.94 12.71
CA LEU A 41 -11.11 -5.00 12.23
C LEU A 41 -11.44 -5.24 10.75
N SER A 42 -10.43 -5.41 9.90
CA SER A 42 -10.63 -5.65 8.47
C SER A 42 -11.31 -7.00 8.20
N ALA A 43 -10.91 -8.04 8.94
CA ALA A 43 -11.53 -9.35 8.87
C ALA A 43 -13.00 -9.32 9.33
N PHE A 44 -13.27 -8.66 10.47
CA PHE A 44 -14.64 -8.51 10.97
C PHE A 44 -15.54 -7.78 9.97
N LEU A 45 -15.11 -6.61 9.47
CA LEU A 45 -15.87 -5.85 8.47
C LEU A 45 -16.06 -6.66 7.17
N GLY A 46 -15.00 -7.33 6.71
CA GLY A 46 -15.05 -8.16 5.51
C GLY A 46 -16.03 -9.32 5.65
N THR A 47 -16.06 -9.98 6.81
CA THR A 47 -17.00 -11.06 7.09
C THR A 47 -18.45 -10.58 7.16
N VAL A 48 -18.71 -9.46 7.84
CA VAL A 48 -20.07 -8.91 7.93
C VAL A 48 -20.62 -8.59 6.54
N VAL A 49 -19.87 -7.86 5.72
CA VAL A 49 -20.29 -7.49 4.35
C VAL A 49 -20.49 -8.74 3.49
N ALA A 50 -19.57 -9.70 3.56
CA ALA A 50 -19.66 -10.93 2.77
C ALA A 50 -20.88 -11.78 3.12
N ILE A 51 -21.23 -11.91 4.41
CA ILE A 51 -22.42 -12.66 4.84
C ILE A 51 -23.69 -11.98 4.36
N ILE A 52 -23.77 -10.64 4.48
CA ILE A 52 -24.94 -9.87 4.03
C ILE A 52 -25.17 -10.06 2.53
N ILE A 53 -24.10 -10.00 1.73
CA ILE A 53 -24.21 -10.15 0.27
C ILE A 53 -24.46 -11.61 -0.12
N GLY A 54 -23.74 -12.57 0.46
CA GLY A 54 -23.76 -13.97 0.02
C GLY A 54 -25.00 -14.78 0.40
N PHE A 55 -25.79 -14.30 1.36
CA PHE A 55 -27.11 -14.85 1.68
C PHE A 55 -28.26 -14.03 1.09
N SER A 56 -27.96 -13.00 0.28
CA SER A 56 -28.99 -12.24 -0.43
C SER A 56 -29.45 -12.95 -1.69
N ALA A 57 -30.74 -12.82 -2.02
CA ALA A 57 -31.31 -13.35 -3.26
C ALA A 57 -30.61 -12.76 -4.51
N GLU A 58 -30.23 -11.48 -4.45
CA GLU A 58 -29.56 -10.77 -5.56
C GLU A 58 -28.05 -10.65 -5.33
N THR A 59 -27.40 -11.76 -4.98
CA THR A 59 -25.95 -11.79 -4.64
C THR A 59 -25.09 -11.14 -5.72
N VAL A 60 -25.28 -11.50 -7.00
CA VAL A 60 -24.46 -10.99 -8.12
C VAL A 60 -24.63 -9.48 -8.30
N VAL A 61 -25.87 -8.98 -8.25
CA VAL A 61 -26.17 -7.54 -8.42
C VAL A 61 -25.56 -6.72 -7.28
N LEU A 62 -25.74 -7.17 -6.03
CA LEU A 62 -25.18 -6.51 -4.86
C LEU A 62 -23.65 -6.54 -4.87
N LEU A 63 -23.04 -7.67 -5.28
CA LEU A 63 -21.60 -7.79 -5.40
C LEU A 63 -21.06 -6.82 -6.46
N VAL A 64 -21.67 -6.74 -7.64
CA VAL A 64 -21.26 -5.78 -8.68
C VAL A 64 -21.38 -4.34 -8.20
N GLY A 65 -22.46 -3.98 -7.50
CA GLY A 65 -22.63 -2.65 -6.90
C GLY A 65 -21.53 -2.33 -5.88
N ALA A 66 -21.20 -3.29 -5.01
CA ALA A 66 -20.12 -3.16 -4.05
C ALA A 66 -18.74 -2.99 -4.73
N LEU A 67 -18.44 -3.82 -5.73
CA LEU A 67 -17.19 -3.76 -6.49
C LEU A 67 -17.03 -2.42 -7.23
N ASN A 68 -18.09 -1.89 -7.85
CA ASN A 68 -18.09 -0.57 -8.50
C ASN A 68 -17.80 0.56 -7.52
N THR A 69 -18.35 0.48 -6.31
CA THR A 69 -18.06 1.47 -5.27
C THR A 69 -16.61 1.37 -4.80
N LEU A 70 -16.13 0.13 -4.57
CA LEU A 70 -14.77 -0.12 -4.10
C LEU A 70 -13.71 0.30 -5.10
N ILE A 71 -13.88 0.01 -6.40
CA ILE A 71 -12.89 0.39 -7.41
C ILE A 71 -12.74 1.91 -7.50
N GLY A 72 -13.82 2.67 -7.38
CA GLY A 72 -13.78 4.14 -7.34
C GLY A 72 -12.98 4.66 -6.16
N VAL A 73 -13.22 4.11 -4.96
CA VAL A 73 -12.47 4.45 -3.74
C VAL A 73 -10.99 4.06 -3.87
N GLN A 74 -10.70 2.85 -4.37
CA GLN A 74 -9.33 2.35 -4.58
C GLN A 74 -8.53 3.24 -5.54
N LEU A 75 -9.13 3.64 -6.67
CA LEU A 75 -8.50 4.53 -7.64
C LEU A 75 -8.23 5.92 -7.05
N GLY A 76 -9.17 6.46 -6.26
CA GLY A 76 -8.98 7.73 -5.55
C GLY A 76 -7.81 7.68 -4.57
N ILE A 77 -7.75 6.64 -3.73
CA ILE A 77 -6.65 6.44 -2.78
C ILE A 77 -5.32 6.26 -3.52
N PHE A 78 -5.30 5.45 -4.59
CA PHE A 78 -4.10 5.22 -5.39
C PHE A 78 -3.57 6.53 -5.99
N GLY A 79 -4.45 7.39 -6.51
CA GLY A 79 -4.09 8.72 -7.01
C GLY A 79 -3.45 9.59 -5.93
N CYS A 80 -4.00 9.60 -4.71
CA CYS A 80 -3.42 10.34 -3.57
C CYS A 80 -2.02 9.83 -3.21
N ILE A 81 -1.83 8.51 -3.13
CA ILE A 81 -0.53 7.92 -2.78
C ILE A 81 0.49 8.18 -3.89
N PHE A 82 0.08 8.09 -5.16
CA PHE A 82 0.94 8.41 -6.28
C PHE A 82 1.35 9.89 -6.30
N ALA A 83 0.45 10.81 -5.93
CA ALA A 83 0.77 12.22 -5.77
C ALA A 83 1.80 12.44 -4.65
N VAL A 84 1.61 11.79 -3.49
CA VAL A 84 2.58 11.84 -2.38
C VAL A 84 3.95 11.31 -2.82
N TYR A 85 3.98 10.17 -3.51
CA TYR A 85 5.22 9.61 -4.05
C TYR A 85 5.91 10.58 -5.02
N SER A 86 5.16 11.20 -5.93
CA SER A 86 5.67 12.20 -6.87
C SER A 86 6.24 13.43 -6.14
N ILE A 87 5.56 13.88 -5.09
CA ILE A 87 6.02 14.99 -4.24
C ILE A 87 7.32 14.63 -3.52
N ILE A 88 7.44 13.42 -2.98
CA ILE A 88 8.67 12.93 -2.34
C ILE A 88 9.81 12.90 -3.35
N LEU A 89 9.56 12.37 -4.55
CA LEU A 89 10.54 12.31 -5.62
C LEU A 89 11.00 13.72 -6.05
N ALA A 90 10.08 14.68 -6.12
CA ALA A 90 10.39 16.07 -6.45
C ALA A 90 11.13 16.82 -5.32
N PHE A 91 10.87 16.47 -4.05
CA PHE A 91 11.56 17.07 -2.89
C PHE A 91 12.95 16.51 -2.62
N LEU A 92 13.34 15.43 -3.30
CA LEU A 92 14.72 14.98 -3.35
C LEU A 92 15.54 15.93 -4.22
N SER A 93 15.86 17.10 -3.66
CA SER A 93 16.83 18.02 -4.27
C SER A 93 18.25 17.48 -4.12
N ASP A 94 19.17 17.96 -4.98
CA ASP A 94 20.57 17.53 -4.99
C ASP A 94 21.28 17.67 -3.63
N SER A 95 21.00 18.73 -2.86
CA SER A 95 21.57 18.91 -1.51
C SER A 95 20.96 17.96 -0.48
N TYR A 96 19.67 17.67 -0.60
CA TYR A 96 18.94 16.80 0.33
C TYR A 96 19.32 15.33 0.14
N MET A 97 19.54 14.90 -1.11
CA MET A 97 20.11 13.59 -1.44
C MET A 97 21.55 13.43 -0.94
N LYS A 98 22.39 14.46 -1.04
CA LYS A 98 23.76 14.45 -0.51
C LYS A 98 23.77 14.22 1.01
N LYS A 99 22.97 14.96 1.76
CA LYS A 99 22.92 14.81 3.24
C LYS A 99 22.31 13.49 3.69
N LEU A 100 21.29 12.96 3.02
CA LEU A 100 20.74 11.64 3.33
C LEU A 100 21.72 10.49 3.03
N ALA A 101 22.59 10.64 2.04
CA ALA A 101 23.66 9.68 1.73
C ALA A 101 24.82 9.71 2.75
N GLU A 102 24.97 10.81 3.50
CA GLU A 102 26.05 11.01 4.46
C GLU A 102 25.74 10.51 5.88
N ILE A 103 24.49 10.18 6.20
CA ILE A 103 24.08 9.76 7.54
C ILE A 103 24.12 8.23 7.67
N PRO A 104 25.11 7.64 8.37
CA PRO A 104 25.11 6.22 8.67
C PRO A 104 24.11 5.95 9.79
N ILE A 105 23.01 5.27 9.47
CA ILE A 105 22.00 4.88 10.46
C ILE A 105 22.43 3.56 11.10
N THR A 106 23.37 3.67 12.03
CA THR A 106 23.75 2.62 12.98
C THR A 106 24.50 1.42 12.40
N ASN A 107 25.48 0.95 13.19
CA ASN A 107 26.51 -0.07 12.92
C ASN A 107 26.05 -1.47 12.43
N LYS A 108 24.80 -1.68 11.99
CA LYS A 108 24.28 -3.00 11.56
C LYS A 108 23.34 -3.05 10.34
N ALA A 109 22.97 -1.94 9.70
CA ALA A 109 22.11 -1.98 8.50
C ALA A 109 22.63 -1.10 7.36
N LYS A 110 23.09 -1.73 6.27
CA LYS A 110 23.60 -1.11 5.03
C LYS A 110 22.48 -0.54 4.12
N LYS A 111 21.57 0.31 4.61
CA LYS A 111 20.55 0.95 3.76
C LYS A 111 20.30 2.40 4.16
N SER A 112 20.28 3.32 3.19
CA SER A 112 19.95 4.73 3.47
C SER A 112 18.46 4.89 3.85
N MET A 113 18.12 5.86 4.72
CA MET A 113 16.73 6.19 5.06
C MET A 113 15.91 6.55 3.81
N LEU A 114 16.60 7.10 2.81
CA LEU A 114 16.02 7.41 1.53
C LEU A 114 15.61 6.14 0.78
N THR A 115 16.54 5.18 0.62
CA THR A 115 16.25 3.90 -0.04
C THR A 115 15.11 3.16 0.66
N GLN A 116 15.11 3.14 2.00
CA GLN A 116 14.05 2.51 2.77
C GLN A 116 12.68 3.17 2.53
N SER A 117 12.63 4.50 2.51
CA SER A 117 11.37 5.23 2.30
C SER A 117 10.86 5.07 0.87
N THR A 118 11.72 5.19 -0.14
CA THR A 118 11.34 4.99 -1.55
C THR A 118 10.86 3.57 -1.80
N THR A 119 11.58 2.55 -1.33
CA THR A 119 11.17 1.14 -1.43
C THR A 119 9.84 0.87 -0.74
N TYR A 120 9.55 1.54 0.40
CA TYR A 120 8.25 1.44 1.07
C TYR A 120 7.13 1.97 0.17
N TYR A 121 7.24 3.19 -0.36
CA TYR A 121 6.20 3.76 -1.23
C TYR A 121 6.02 2.97 -2.53
N GLU A 122 7.10 2.49 -3.13
CA GLU A 122 7.03 1.58 -4.28
C GLU A 122 6.25 0.30 -3.93
N SER A 123 6.54 -0.30 -2.78
CA SER A 123 5.85 -1.51 -2.30
C SER A 123 4.36 -1.24 -2.06
N VAL A 124 4.03 -0.10 -1.45
CA VAL A 124 2.64 0.33 -1.22
C VAL A 124 1.92 0.58 -2.54
N LEU A 125 2.53 1.25 -3.52
CA LEU A 125 1.93 1.47 -4.84
C LEU A 125 1.58 0.14 -5.53
N PHE A 126 2.48 -0.84 -5.48
CA PHE A 126 2.18 -2.18 -6.00
C PHE A 126 1.04 -2.87 -5.25
N LEU A 127 0.93 -2.67 -3.93
CA LEU A 127 -0.15 -3.26 -3.14
C LEU A 127 -1.53 -2.75 -3.58
N TYR A 128 -1.67 -1.43 -3.73
CA TYR A 128 -2.92 -0.84 -4.23
C TYR A 128 -3.19 -1.24 -5.68
N PHE A 129 -2.16 -1.31 -6.52
CA PHE A 129 -2.29 -1.78 -7.90
C PHE A 129 -2.83 -3.23 -7.97
N ILE A 130 -2.33 -4.13 -7.12
CA ILE A 130 -2.85 -5.51 -7.02
C ILE A 130 -4.32 -5.50 -6.61
N ASN A 131 -4.70 -4.71 -5.60
CA ASN A 131 -6.09 -4.65 -5.12
C ASN A 131 -7.05 -4.11 -6.19
N ILE A 132 -6.62 -3.08 -6.94
CA ILE A 132 -7.33 -2.55 -8.11
C ILE A 132 -7.47 -3.64 -9.18
N GLY A 133 -6.39 -4.33 -9.52
CA GLY A 133 -6.40 -5.40 -10.52
C GLY A 133 -7.33 -6.55 -10.12
N LEU A 134 -7.28 -6.97 -8.85
CA LEU A 134 -8.16 -8.02 -8.32
C LEU A 134 -9.63 -7.59 -8.40
N THR A 135 -9.94 -6.36 -7.99
CA THR A 135 -11.30 -5.80 -8.06
C THR A 135 -11.79 -5.69 -9.51
N GLY A 136 -10.93 -5.25 -10.43
CA GLY A 136 -11.23 -5.17 -11.85
C GLY A 136 -11.53 -6.53 -12.47
N ILE A 137 -10.71 -7.55 -12.17
CA ILE A 137 -10.95 -8.93 -12.62
C ILE A 137 -12.27 -9.46 -12.04
N SER A 138 -12.52 -9.29 -10.74
CA SER A 138 -13.77 -9.70 -10.10
C SER A 138 -14.98 -9.02 -10.75
N LEU A 139 -14.87 -7.75 -11.11
CA LEU A 139 -15.95 -7.00 -11.77
C LEU A 139 -16.22 -7.51 -13.18
N ILE A 140 -15.19 -7.80 -13.97
CA ILE A 140 -15.34 -8.43 -15.29
C ILE A 140 -16.04 -9.78 -15.14
N LEU A 141 -15.56 -10.63 -14.23
CA LEU A 141 -16.15 -11.95 -13.99
C LEU A 141 -17.63 -11.85 -13.58
N CYS A 142 -17.98 -10.96 -12.66
CA CYS A 142 -19.36 -10.83 -12.19
C CYS A 142 -20.31 -10.25 -13.26
N ASN A 143 -19.84 -9.32 -14.10
CA ASN A 143 -20.67 -8.78 -15.19
C ASN A 143 -20.92 -9.80 -16.31
N CYS A 144 -20.07 -10.84 -16.43
CA CYS A 144 -20.30 -11.93 -17.38
C CYS A 144 -21.30 -12.98 -16.86
N LEU A 145 -21.66 -12.95 -15.58
CA LEU A 145 -22.59 -13.90 -14.97
C LEU A 145 -24.04 -13.37 -15.06
N PRO A 146 -25.02 -14.22 -15.40
CA PRO A 146 -26.42 -13.85 -15.27
C PRO A 146 -26.79 -13.63 -13.80
N SER A 147 -27.79 -12.78 -13.54
CA SER A 147 -28.22 -12.46 -12.16
C SER A 147 -28.66 -13.68 -11.36
N ASP A 148 -29.22 -14.69 -12.04
CA ASP A 148 -29.69 -15.96 -11.45
C ASP A 148 -28.62 -17.07 -11.50
N PHE A 149 -27.34 -16.71 -11.67
CA PHE A 149 -26.27 -17.70 -11.76
C PHE A 149 -26.16 -18.55 -10.49
N ARG A 150 -26.13 -19.86 -10.67
CA ARG A 150 -25.90 -20.84 -9.61
C ARG A 150 -24.85 -21.86 -10.04
N LEU A 151 -23.95 -22.18 -9.13
CA LEU A 151 -22.87 -23.14 -9.39
C LEU A 151 -23.37 -24.58 -9.29
N THR A 152 -24.26 -24.86 -8.34
CA THR A 152 -24.80 -26.20 -8.07
C THR A 152 -26.32 -26.17 -7.87
N THR A 153 -26.93 -27.35 -7.73
CA THR A 153 -28.35 -27.46 -7.35
C THR A 153 -28.59 -27.15 -5.88
N ASN A 154 -27.56 -27.24 -5.03
CA ASN A 154 -27.66 -27.01 -3.59
C ASN A 154 -27.47 -25.52 -3.26
N TRP A 155 -28.56 -24.85 -2.89
CA TRP A 155 -28.57 -23.42 -2.58
C TRP A 155 -27.62 -23.06 -1.43
N LEU A 156 -27.61 -23.88 -0.36
CA LEU A 156 -26.79 -23.60 0.80
C LEU A 156 -25.30 -23.70 0.46
N PHE A 157 -24.92 -24.66 -0.38
CA PHE A 157 -23.54 -24.80 -0.83
C PHE A 157 -23.10 -23.60 -1.67
N ASP A 158 -23.94 -23.15 -2.61
CA ASP A 158 -23.65 -21.99 -3.46
C ASP A 158 -23.45 -20.72 -2.61
N CYS A 159 -24.36 -20.46 -1.66
CA CYS A 159 -24.28 -19.31 -0.76
C CYS A 159 -23.02 -19.35 0.11
N LEU A 160 -22.71 -20.50 0.71
CA LEU A 160 -21.52 -20.65 1.56
C LEU A 160 -20.23 -20.48 0.74
N PHE A 161 -20.17 -21.05 -0.46
CA PHE A 161 -19.01 -20.95 -1.34
C PHE A 161 -18.78 -19.51 -1.81
N ALA A 162 -19.84 -18.82 -2.27
CA ALA A 162 -19.77 -17.42 -2.65
C ALA A 162 -19.35 -16.54 -1.47
N THR A 163 -19.96 -16.77 -0.30
CA THR A 163 -19.62 -16.04 0.94
C THR A 163 -18.15 -16.24 1.30
N ALA A 164 -17.63 -17.46 1.25
CA ALA A 164 -16.22 -17.73 1.57
C ALA A 164 -15.25 -16.96 0.66
N LEU A 165 -15.51 -16.93 -0.65
CA LEU A 165 -14.71 -16.15 -1.60
C LEU A 165 -14.81 -14.64 -1.32
N MET A 166 -16.02 -14.15 -1.03
CA MET A 166 -16.23 -12.75 -0.67
C MET A 166 -15.53 -12.35 0.63
N ILE A 167 -15.51 -13.22 1.65
CA ILE A 167 -14.78 -12.98 2.90
C ILE A 167 -13.30 -12.74 2.60
N LEU A 168 -12.68 -13.60 1.78
CA LEU A 168 -11.27 -13.45 1.41
C LEU A 168 -11.01 -12.12 0.69
N TYR A 169 -11.87 -11.78 -0.28
CA TYR A 169 -11.76 -10.54 -1.05
C TYR A 169 -11.95 -9.29 -0.18
N PHE A 170 -13.07 -9.16 0.53
CA PHE A 170 -13.37 -7.96 1.31
C PHE A 170 -12.40 -7.77 2.46
N THR A 171 -11.99 -8.86 3.13
CA THR A 171 -10.96 -8.79 4.18
C THR A 171 -9.65 -8.25 3.63
N PHE A 172 -9.21 -8.76 2.48
CA PHE A 172 -8.01 -8.26 1.82
C PHE A 172 -8.15 -6.78 1.42
N SER A 173 -9.27 -6.41 0.79
CA SER A 173 -9.48 -5.05 0.29
C SER A 173 -9.56 -4.02 1.43
N PHE A 174 -10.30 -4.32 2.50
CA PHE A 174 -10.34 -3.46 3.69
C PHE A 174 -9.01 -3.39 4.42
N ARG A 175 -8.24 -4.48 4.40
CA ARG A 175 -6.88 -4.48 4.95
C ARG A 175 -5.97 -3.54 4.18
N VAL A 176 -6.07 -3.52 2.85
CA VAL A 176 -5.36 -2.55 2.00
C VAL A 176 -5.80 -1.12 2.33
N PHE A 177 -7.10 -0.86 2.52
CA PHE A 177 -7.57 0.48 2.95
C PHE A 177 -7.04 0.90 4.32
N TYR A 178 -6.95 -0.03 5.27
CA TYR A 178 -6.38 0.28 6.57
C TYR A 178 -4.91 0.71 6.47
N GLU A 179 -4.18 0.22 5.46
CA GLU A 179 -2.78 0.57 5.22
C GLU A 179 -2.59 2.06 4.86
N VAL A 180 -3.62 2.75 4.37
CA VAL A 180 -3.59 4.21 4.16
C VAL A 180 -3.10 4.94 5.41
N LYS A 181 -3.50 4.48 6.61
CA LYS A 181 -3.09 5.05 7.89
C LYS A 181 -1.56 5.05 8.04
N SER A 182 -0.92 3.91 7.77
CA SER A 182 0.54 3.77 7.83
C SER A 182 1.22 4.66 6.78
N THR A 183 0.65 4.70 5.56
CA THR A 183 1.17 5.55 4.48
C THR A 183 1.15 7.03 4.85
N ILE A 184 0.04 7.52 5.42
CA ILE A 184 -0.08 8.92 5.90
C ILE A 184 0.95 9.20 7.00
N TYR A 185 1.09 8.30 7.99
CA TYR A 185 2.04 8.48 9.08
C TYR A 185 3.49 8.57 8.54
N ASN A 186 3.89 7.65 7.67
CA ASN A 186 5.22 7.64 7.07
C ASN A 186 5.45 8.89 6.19
N THR A 187 4.40 9.42 5.56
CA THR A 187 4.48 10.67 4.79
C THR A 187 4.80 11.85 5.68
N ILE A 188 4.07 11.98 6.81
CA ILE A 188 4.27 13.07 7.77
C ILE A 188 5.69 13.02 8.37
N VAL A 189 6.17 11.82 8.73
CA VAL A 189 7.53 11.64 9.27
C VAL A 189 8.58 12.10 8.25
N LEU A 190 8.45 11.67 7.00
CA LEU A 190 9.37 12.04 5.94
C LEU A 190 9.34 13.54 5.65
N PHE A 191 8.15 14.16 5.63
CA PHE A 191 8.01 15.59 5.42
C PHE A 191 8.59 16.42 6.57
N ARG A 192 8.44 15.96 7.82
CA ARG A 192 9.09 16.59 8.98
C ARG A 192 10.60 16.49 8.92
N ALA A 193 11.13 15.33 8.53
CA ALA A 193 12.56 15.17 8.28
C ALA A 193 13.03 16.13 7.18
N SER A 194 12.24 16.29 6.11
CA SER A 194 12.62 17.18 5.00
C SER A 194 12.69 18.64 5.33
N ILE A 195 11.78 19.11 6.15
CA ILE A 195 11.83 20.45 6.70
C ILE A 195 13.03 20.60 7.65
N ALA A 196 13.28 19.63 8.53
CA ALA A 196 14.35 19.71 9.51
C ALA A 196 15.74 19.84 8.86
N TYR A 197 16.06 19.03 7.85
CA TYR A 197 17.37 19.17 7.18
C TYR A 197 17.50 20.46 6.37
N LYS A 198 16.41 20.98 5.78
CA LYS A 198 16.45 22.31 5.14
C LYS A 198 16.83 23.42 6.13
N PHE A 199 16.32 23.36 7.37
CA PHE A 199 16.72 24.32 8.40
C PHE A 199 18.17 24.12 8.87
N ILE A 200 18.68 22.88 8.88
CA ILE A 200 20.09 22.60 9.16
C ILE A 200 20.98 23.21 8.05
N ASP A 201 20.61 23.07 6.77
CA ASP A 201 21.31 23.71 5.65
C ASP A 201 21.40 25.22 5.86
N PHE A 202 20.27 25.87 6.10
CA PHE A 202 20.24 27.32 6.34
C PHE A 202 21.06 27.76 7.56
N SER A 203 21.19 26.91 8.58
CA SER A 203 22.02 27.22 9.74
C SER A 203 23.52 27.16 9.46
N ILE A 204 23.95 26.27 8.55
CA ILE A 204 25.35 26.10 8.16
C ILE A 204 25.77 27.21 7.18
N ASP A 205 24.93 27.51 6.19
CA ASP A 205 25.19 28.61 5.25
C ASP A 205 25.39 29.94 6.00
N LYS A 206 24.59 30.17 7.06
CA LYS A 206 24.68 31.37 7.90
C LYS A 206 25.89 31.39 8.85
N SER A 207 26.51 30.24 9.13
CA SER A 207 27.76 30.18 9.90
C SER A 207 29.00 30.37 9.04
N ASP A 208 28.94 29.98 7.76
CA ASP A 208 30.05 30.16 6.82
C ASP A 208 30.15 31.60 6.26
N GLU A 209 29.08 32.39 6.40
CA GLU A 209 29.06 33.84 6.09
C GLU A 209 29.62 34.74 7.22
N LYS A 210 30.09 34.18 8.34
CA LYS A 210 30.71 34.91 9.46
C LYS A 210 32.20 34.65 9.58
#